data_AF-A0A537LUN2-F1
#
_entry.id   AF-A0A537LUN2-F1
#
_cell.length_a   1.000
_cell.length_b   1.000
_cell.length_c   1.000
_cell.angle_alpha   90.00
_cell.angle_beta   90.00
_cell.angle_gamma   90.00
#
_symmetry.space_group_name_H-M   'P 1'
#
loop_
_entity.id
_entity.type
_entity.pdbx_description
1 polymer ?
#
loop_
_entity_poly.entity_id
_entity_poly.type
_entity_poly.pdbx_seq_one_letter_code
_entity_poly.pdbx_strand_id
1 'polypeptide(L)'
;FPARIRYTSVSVPYHIGNGWGGGLVPFITSAAYASTHSLSSALVYPIVVPAVAFVISLFLMPQTHTRTMWGERVPAPAMGGKR
;
A
#
# COMPACT_ATOMS: atom_id res chain seq x y z
N PHE A 1 -5.92 9.51 11.72
CA PHE A 1 -6.31 9.24 10.32
C PHE A 1 -7.70 9.84 10.10
N PRO A 2 -7.79 11.05 9.52
CA PRO A 2 -9.06 11.75 9.38
C PRO A 2 -10.04 10.99 8.47
N ALA A 3 -11.31 10.84 8.87
CA ALA A 3 -12.37 10.09 8.18
C ALA A 3 -12.50 10.49 6.71
N ARG A 4 -12.40 11.78 6.43
CA ARG A 4 -12.55 12.36 5.07
C ARG A 4 -11.46 11.92 4.07
N ILE A 5 -10.26 11.55 4.52
CA ILE A 5 -9.15 11.15 3.63
C ILE A 5 -8.80 9.66 3.70
N ARG A 6 -9.44 8.87 4.58
CA ARG A 6 -9.04 7.46 4.81
C ARG A 6 -9.08 6.64 3.52
N TYR A 7 -10.15 6.77 2.76
CA TYR A 7 -10.35 6.00 1.52
C TYR A 7 -9.30 6.34 0.47
N THR A 8 -9.05 7.63 0.21
CA THR A 8 -8.03 8.05 -0.76
C THR A 8 -6.62 7.67 -0.31
N SER A 9 -6.29 7.90 0.97
CA SER A 9 -4.97 7.59 1.51
C SER A 9 -4.64 6.10 1.54
N VAL A 10 -5.64 5.21 1.61
CA VAL A 10 -5.45 3.75 1.55
C VAL A 10 -5.52 3.23 0.11
N SER A 11 -6.41 3.78 -0.71
CA SER A 11 -6.65 3.32 -2.08
C SER A 11 -5.44 3.56 -3.01
N VAL A 12 -4.82 4.74 -2.94
CA VAL A 12 -3.65 5.07 -3.79
C VAL A 12 -2.49 4.10 -3.60
N PRO A 13 -1.96 3.87 -2.38
CA PRO A 13 -0.89 2.91 -2.17
C PRO A 13 -1.33 1.48 -2.49
N TYR A 14 -2.59 1.12 -2.25
CA TYR A 14 -3.10 -0.20 -2.62
C TYR A 14 -3.11 -0.43 -4.13
N HIS A 15 -3.59 0.53 -4.94
CA HIS A 15 -3.61 0.37 -6.39
C HIS A 15 -2.21 0.38 -7.01
N ILE A 16 -1.31 1.23 -6.50
CA ILE A 16 0.08 1.23 -6.97
C ILE A 16 0.79 -0.07 -6.57
N GLY A 17 0.59 -0.54 -5.33
CA GLY A 17 1.14 -1.80 -4.84
C GLY A 17 0.64 -3.01 -5.62
N ASN A 18 -0.67 -3.10 -5.84
CA ASN A 18 -1.27 -4.20 -6.62
C ASN A 18 -0.88 -4.15 -8.10
N GLY A 19 -0.74 -2.96 -8.69
CA GLY A 19 -0.34 -2.83 -10.10
C GLY A 19 1.12 -3.21 -10.33
N TRP A 20 2.03 -2.55 -9.62
CA TRP A 20 3.47 -2.69 -9.88
C TRP A 20 4.10 -3.84 -9.08
N GLY A 21 3.81 -3.91 -7.78
CA GLY A 21 4.37 -4.95 -6.91
C GLY A 21 3.78 -6.33 -7.19
N GLY A 22 2.45 -6.44 -7.26
CA GLY A 22 1.75 -7.73 -7.48
C GLY A 22 1.48 -8.05 -8.95
N GLY A 23 1.02 -7.07 -9.72
CA GLY A 23 0.50 -7.28 -11.07
C GLY A 23 1.58 -7.62 -12.10
N LEU A 24 2.82 -7.16 -11.90
CA LEU A 24 3.94 -7.48 -12.77
C LEU A 24 4.60 -8.84 -12.48
N VAL A 25 4.27 -9.47 -11.35
CA VAL A 25 4.82 -10.78 -10.95
C VAL A 25 4.69 -11.82 -12.08
N PRO A 26 3.49 -12.15 -12.59
CA PRO A 26 3.36 -13.19 -13.62
C PRO A 26 4.11 -12.87 -14.91
N PHE A 27 4.23 -11.59 -15.28
CA PHE A 27 4.97 -11.18 -16.48
C PHE A 27 6.48 -11.40 -16.29
N ILE A 28 7.03 -10.90 -15.18
CA ILE A 28 8.47 -10.98 -14.90
C ILE A 28 8.90 -12.41 -14.61
N THR A 29 8.13 -13.18 -13.84
CA THR A 29 8.45 -14.58 -13.54
C THR A 29 8.42 -15.44 -14.80
N SER A 30 7.43 -15.24 -15.68
CA SER A 30 7.33 -15.97 -16.94
C SER A 30 8.47 -15.61 -17.89
N ALA A 31 8.81 -14.32 -18.02
CA ALA A 31 9.92 -13.87 -18.87
C ALA A 31 11.30 -14.35 -18.35
N ALA A 32 11.52 -14.33 -17.04
CA ALA A 32 12.73 -14.84 -16.41
C ALA A 32 12.88 -16.35 -16.58
N TYR A 33 11.77 -17.10 -16.42
CA TYR A 33 11.77 -18.54 -16.66
C TYR A 33 12.01 -18.88 -18.14
N ALA A 34 11.35 -18.17 -19.06
CA ALA A 34 11.49 -18.42 -20.49
C ALA A 34 12.92 -18.16 -21.01
N SER A 35 13.67 -17.26 -20.38
CA SER A 35 15.06 -16.96 -20.76
C SER A 35 16.09 -17.86 -20.08
N THR A 36 15.87 -18.22 -18.82
CA THR A 36 16.88 -18.96 -18.02
C THR A 36 16.58 -20.46 -17.93
N HIS A 37 15.34 -20.88 -18.19
CA HIS A 37 14.80 -22.21 -17.88
C HIS A 37 15.04 -22.67 -16.44
N SER A 38 15.22 -21.71 -15.52
CA SER A 38 15.57 -21.95 -14.13
C SER A 38 14.50 -21.38 -13.22
N LEU A 39 14.03 -22.23 -12.30
CA LEU A 39 13.02 -21.85 -11.31
C LEU A 39 13.53 -20.77 -10.36
N SER A 40 14.82 -20.81 -10.01
CA SER A 40 15.44 -19.82 -9.13
C SER A 40 15.33 -18.40 -9.69
N SER A 41 15.59 -18.22 -10.99
CA SER A 41 15.46 -16.93 -11.70
C SER A 41 14.03 -16.40 -11.69
N ALA A 42 13.04 -17.29 -11.87
CA ALA A 42 11.63 -16.93 -11.82
C ALA A 42 11.16 -16.48 -10.41
N LEU A 43 11.76 -17.01 -9.36
CA LEU A 43 11.39 -16.73 -7.97
C LEU A 43 12.00 -15.45 -7.41
N VAL A 44 13.04 -14.89 -8.06
CA VAL A 44 13.72 -13.68 -7.58
C VAL A 44 12.74 -12.52 -7.36
N TYR A 45 11.88 -12.24 -8.34
CA TYR A 45 10.94 -11.12 -8.26
C TYR A 45 9.91 -11.25 -7.11
N PRO A 46 9.13 -12.36 -6.99
CA PRO A 46 8.14 -12.50 -5.92
C PRO A 46 8.76 -12.65 -4.53
N ILE A 47 10.07 -12.89 -4.39
CA ILE A 47 10.75 -12.98 -3.10
C ILE A 47 11.38 -11.64 -2.72
N VAL A 48 12.20 -11.08 -3.61
CA VAL A 48 13.02 -9.89 -3.31
C VAL A 48 12.15 -8.64 -3.11
N VAL A 49 11.12 -8.45 -3.94
CA VAL A 49 10.25 -7.27 -3.86
C VAL A 49 9.55 -7.15 -2.50
N PRO A 50 8.81 -8.17 -2.00
CA PRO A 50 8.21 -8.09 -0.67
C PRO A 50 9.23 -8.11 0.46
N ALA A 51 10.40 -8.76 0.29
CA ALA A 51 11.46 -8.72 1.30
C ALA A 51 12.00 -7.30 1.50
N VAL A 52 12.24 -6.56 0.42
CA VAL A 52 12.66 -5.15 0.49
C VAL A 52 11.56 -4.29 1.11
N ALA A 53 10.30 -4.48 0.72
CA ALA A 53 9.16 -3.76 1.30
C ALA A 53 9.02 -4.01 2.81
N PHE A 54 9.25 -5.25 3.26
CA PHE A 54 9.26 -5.61 4.67
C PHE A 54 10.38 -4.91 5.43
N VAL A 55 11.61 -4.93 4.91
CA VAL A 55 12.76 -4.25 5.52
C VAL A 55 12.49 -2.75 5.64
N ILE A 56 12.01 -2.10 4.57
CA ILE A 56 11.64 -0.68 4.60
C ILE A 56 10.56 -0.42 5.66
N SER A 57 9.54 -1.27 5.73
CA SER A 57 8.45 -1.11 6.70
C SER A 57 8.94 -1.24 8.15
N LEU A 58 9.88 -2.14 8.41
CA LEU A 58 10.46 -2.30 9.76
C LEU A 58 11.21 -1.05 10.23
N PHE A 59 11.92 -0.35 9.33
CA PHE A 59 12.75 0.80 9.70
C PHE A 59 12.02 2.16 9.59
N LEU A 60 11.16 2.33 8.59
CA LEU A 60 10.53 3.63 8.31
C LEU A 60 9.12 3.77 8.89
N MET A 61 8.42 2.68 9.18
CA MET A 61 7.00 2.76 9.53
C MET A 61 6.81 3.01 11.04
N PRO A 62 6.23 4.16 11.44
CA PRO A 62 6.07 4.49 12.86
C PRO A 62 4.97 3.65 13.50
N GLN A 63 5.15 3.30 14.78
CA GLN A 63 4.12 2.62 15.56
C GLN A 63 2.89 3.54 15.73
N THR A 64 1.72 3.07 15.25
CA THR A 64 0.47 3.85 15.20
C THR A 64 -0.63 3.33 16.12
N HIS A 65 -0.39 2.25 16.86
CA HIS A 65 -1.36 1.63 17.78
C HIS A 65 -2.00 2.61 18.80
N THR A 66 -1.27 3.62 19.27
CA THR A 66 -1.76 4.56 20.30
C THR A 66 -2.57 5.74 19.74
N ARG A 67 -2.76 5.84 18.42
CA ARG A 67 -3.48 6.97 17.81
C ARG A 67 -4.98 6.72 17.73
N THR A 68 -5.78 7.54 18.42
CA THR A 68 -7.24 7.46 18.36
C THR A 68 -7.77 7.94 17.01
N MET A 69 -8.77 7.23 16.48
CA MET A 69 -9.41 7.56 15.20
C MET A 69 -10.55 8.58 15.35
N TRP A 70 -11.10 8.70 16.55
CA TRP A 70 -12.36 9.40 16.85
C TRP A 70 -12.18 10.87 17.30
N GLY A 71 -10.95 11.32 17.56
CA GLY A 71 -10.66 12.69 18.00
C GLY A 71 -10.73 13.77 16.90
N GLU A 72 -11.39 13.48 15.77
CA GLU A 72 -11.56 14.45 14.70
C GLU A 72 -12.71 15.39 15.04
N ARG A 73 -12.44 16.70 15.14
CA ARG A 73 -13.49 17.71 15.28
C ARG A 73 -14.34 17.69 14.02
N VAL A 74 -15.55 17.14 14.10
CA VAL A 74 -16.59 17.40 13.11
C VAL A 74 -16.90 18.89 13.21
N PRO A 75 -16.62 19.72 12.19
CA PRO A 75 -17.03 21.12 12.22
C PRO A 75 -18.54 21.15 12.44
N ALA A 76 -19.01 22.00 13.36
CA ALA A 76 -20.44 22.17 13.58
C ALA A 76 -21.14 22.40 12.23
N PRO A 77 -22.28 21.75 11.95
CA PRO A 77 -23.02 22.01 10.73
C PRO A 77 -23.21 23.52 10.65
N ALA A 78 -22.91 24.11 9.48
CA ALA A 78 -23.19 25.50 9.23
C ALA A 78 -24.70 25.67 9.40
N MET A 79 -25.10 26.15 10.58
CA MET A 79 -26.48 26.47 10.89
C MET A 79 -26.86 27.58 9.93
N GLY A 80 -27.48 27.18 8.81
CA GLY A 80 -28.05 28.09 7.83
C GLY A 80 -28.93 29.08 8.58
N GLY A 81 -28.52 30.34 8.53
CA GLY A 81 -29.25 31.43 9.15
C GLY A 81 -30.68 31.41 8.64
N LYS A 82 -31.63 31.36 9.57
CA LYS A 82 -33.03 31.68 9.29
C LYS A 82 -33.09 33.05 8.63
N ARG A 83 -33.59 33.10 7.40
CA ARG A 83 -34.48 34.15 6.91
C ARG A 83 -35.52 33.49 6.03
#